data_AF-B9DZ61-F1
#
_entry.id   AF-B9DZ61-F1
#
_cell.length_a   1.000
_cell.length_b   1.000
_cell.length_c   1.000
_cell.angle_alpha   90.00
_cell.angle_beta   90.00
_cell.angle_gamma   90.00
#
_symmetry.space_group_name_H-M   'P 1'
#
loop_
_entity.id
_entity.type
_entity.pdbx_description
1 polymer ?
#
loop_
_entity_poly.entity_id
_entity_poly.type
_entity_poly.pdbx_seq_one_letter_code
_entity_poly.pdbx_strand_id
1 'polypeptide(L)' 'MAIIINIDVMLAKRKMSVTELTDKVEITMANISILKNGKAKAIRFSTLEAICKALEC' A
#
# COMPACT_ATOMS: atom_id res chain seq x y z
N MET A 1 7.40 -7.87 -18.28
CA MET A 1 6.93 -8.45 -17.01
C MET A 1 6.47 -7.31 -16.10
N ALA A 2 5.27 -7.36 -15.55
CA ALA A 2 4.72 -6.27 -14.73
C ALA A 2 4.86 -6.60 -13.24
N ILE A 3 5.11 -5.59 -12.41
CA ILE A 3 5.04 -5.70 -10.94
C ILE A 3 3.58 -5.47 -10.53
N ILE A 4 2.97 -6.45 -9.87
CA ILE A 4 1.57 -6.38 -9.40
C ILE A 4 1.58 -6.07 -7.90
N ILE A 5 0.82 -5.05 -7.50
CA ILE A 5 0.73 -4.58 -6.11
C ILE A 5 -0.66 -4.93 -5.56
N ASN A 6 -0.73 -5.93 -4.68
CA ASN A 6 -2.00 -6.47 -4.14
C ASN A 6 -2.34 -5.91 -2.74
N ILE A 7 -2.37 -4.57 -2.60
CA ILE A 7 -2.64 -3.93 -1.30
C ILE A 7 -4.04 -4.26 -0.78
N ASP A 8 -5.05 -4.29 -1.65
CA ASP A 8 -6.43 -4.63 -1.30
C ASP A 8 -6.56 -6.04 -0.71
N VAL A 9 -5.89 -7.02 -1.31
CA VAL A 9 -5.85 -8.40 -0.82
C VAL A 9 -5.17 -8.46 0.55
N MET A 10 -4.06 -7.74 0.74
CA MET A 10 -3.33 -7.72 2.02
C MET A 10 -4.15 -7.07 3.13
N LEU A 11 -4.85 -5.97 2.84
CA LEU A 11 -5.76 -5.32 3.78
C LEU A 11 -6.90 -6.26 4.21
N ALA A 12 -7.53 -6.94 3.24
CA ALA A 12 -8.60 -7.89 3.51
C ALA A 12 -8.11 -9.08 4.37
N LYS A 13 -6.96 -9.66 4.04
CA LYS A 13 -6.34 -10.76 4.80
C LYS A 13 -6.07 -10.37 6.25
N ARG A 14 -5.71 -9.11 6.50
CA ARG A 14 -5.37 -8.58 7.83
C ARG A 14 -6.53 -7.91 8.56
N LYS A 15 -7.72 -7.88 7.96
CA LYS A 15 -8.89 -7.13 8.47
C LYS A 15 -8.54 -5.67 8.79
N MET A 16 -7.66 -5.07 7.99
CA MET A 16 -7.15 -3.72 8.16
C MET A 16 -7.86 -2.74 7.22
N SER A 17 -8.16 -1.53 7.70
CA SER A 17 -8.73 -0.47 6.85
C SER A 17 -7.64 0.31 6.10
N VAL A 18 -7.99 0.94 4.98
CA VAL A 18 -7.05 1.80 4.24
C VAL A 18 -6.61 3.00 5.10
N THR A 19 -7.53 3.55 5.89
CA THR A 19 -7.25 4.62 6.87
C THR A 19 -6.23 4.20 7.91
N GLU A 20 -6.36 3.00 8.46
CA GLU A 20 -5.38 2.47 9.42
C GLU A 20 -4.01 2.28 8.77
N LEU A 21 -3.95 1.87 7.50
CA LEU A 21 -2.68 1.79 6.77
C LEU A 21 -2.05 3.17 6.56
N THR A 22 -2.83 4.21 6.26
CA THR A 22 -2.31 5.58 6.12
C THR A 22 -1.84 6.18 7.43
N ASP A 23 -2.42 5.76 8.56
CA ASP A 23 -1.95 6.20 9.88
C ASP A 23 -0.61 5.53 10.25
N LYS A 24 -0.37 4.30 9.76
CA LYS A 24 0.88 3.55 9.99
C LYS A 24 2.01 3.94 9.05
N VAL A 25 1.67 4.38 7.85
CA VAL A 25 2.61 4.68 6.79
C VAL A 25 2.33 6.10 6.36
N GLU A 26 3.17 7.06 6.77
CA GLU A 26 3.01 8.52 6.58
C GLU A 26 2.80 8.94 5.10
N ILE A 27 1.66 8.56 4.54
CA ILE A 27 1.31 8.61 3.13
C ILE A 27 -0.20 8.88 3.07
N THR A 28 -0.60 9.72 2.13
CA THR A 28 -2.01 10.08 1.97
C THR A 28 -2.85 8.92 1.44
N MET A 29 -4.14 8.93 1.79
CA MET A 29 -5.18 8.05 1.22
C MET A 29 -5.19 8.06 -0.31
N ALA A 30 -4.95 9.23 -0.92
CA ALA A 30 -4.89 9.38 -2.37
C ALA A 30 -3.77 8.54 -2.99
N ASN A 31 -2.57 8.58 -2.40
CA ASN A 31 -1.42 7.80 -2.87
C ASN A 31 -1.64 6.29 -2.69
N ILE A 32 -2.23 5.86 -1.57
CA ILE A 32 -2.58 4.44 -1.36
C ILE A 32 -3.64 3.99 -2.37
N SER A 33 -4.63 4.82 -2.68
CA SER A 33 -5.63 4.51 -3.70
C SER A 33 -5.02 4.35 -5.10
N ILE A 34 -4.04 5.18 -5.47
CA ILE A 34 -3.31 5.05 -6.74
C ILE A 34 -2.56 3.71 -6.80
N LEU A 35 -1.91 3.31 -5.71
CA LEU A 35 -1.18 2.04 -5.61
C LEU A 35 -2.12 0.83 -5.65
N LYS A 36 -3.17 0.84 -4.82
CA LYS A 36 -4.19 -0.21 -4.73
C LYS A 36 -4.84 -0.49 -6.09
N ASN A 37 -5.09 0.55 -6.89
CA ASN A 37 -5.75 0.43 -8.18
C ASN A 37 -4.77 0.21 -9.36
N GLY A 38 -3.48 -0.02 -9.09
CA GLY A 38 -2.47 -0.25 -10.12
C GLY A 38 -2.19 0.94 -11.05
N LYS A 39 -2.54 2.16 -10.62
CA LYS A 39 -2.36 3.39 -11.41
C LYS A 39 -1.02 4.09 -11.15
N ALA A 40 -0.21 3.55 -10.24
CA ALA A 40 1.08 4.12 -9.87
C ALA A 40 2.07 4.01 -11.03
N LYS A 41 2.69 5.14 -11.40
CA LYS A 41 3.76 5.19 -12.41
C LYS A 41 5.15 4.99 -11.81
N ALA A 42 5.30 5.36 -10.53
CA ALA A 42 6.54 5.22 -9.77
C ALA A 42 6.23 5.14 -8.27
N ILE A 43 7.14 4.53 -7.51
CA ILE A 43 7.13 4.49 -6.05
C ILE A 43 8.58 4.53 -5.54
N ARG A 44 8.83 5.23 -4.42
CA ARG A 44 10.13 5.17 -3.75
C ARG A 44 10.24 3.84 -3.00
N PHE A 45 11.41 3.20 -3.03
CA PHE A 45 11.61 1.95 -2.27
C PHE A 45 11.37 2.11 -0.77
N SER A 46 11.74 3.25 -0.18
CA SER A 46 11.44 3.53 1.23
C SER A 46 9.94 3.55 1.54
N THR A 47 9.12 4.06 0.61
CA THR A 47 7.66 4.04 0.71
C THR A 47 7.14 2.61 0.59
N LEU A 48 7.65 1.83 -0.36
CA LEU A 48 7.28 0.42 -0.53
C LEU A 48 7.64 -0.40 0.71
N GLU A 49 8.83 -0.20 1.27
CA GLU A 49 9.30 -0.85 2.49
C GLU A 49 8.42 -0.52 3.69
N ALA A 50 8.07 0.75 3.88
CA ALA A 50 7.19 1.18 4.97
C ALA A 50 5.78 0.56 4.84
N ILE A 51 5.25 0.48 3.62
CA ILE A 51 4.00 -0.25 3.33
C ILE A 51 4.14 -1.73 3.66
N CYS A 52 5.20 -2.39 3.20
CA CYS A 52 5.45 -3.80 3.49
C CYS A 52 5.59 -4.08 4.98
N LYS A 53 6.23 -3.19 5.74
CA LYS A 53 6.37 -3.31 7.19
C LYS A 53 5.02 -3.19 7.90
N ALA A 54 4.19 -2.22 7.51
CA ALA A 54 2.85 -2.04 8.07
C ALA A 54 1.88 -3.18 7.69
N LEU A 55 2.09 -3.80 6.53
CA LEU A 55 1.36 -4.97 6.04
C LEU A 55 2.07 -6.29 6.33
N GLU A 56 3.09 -6.32 7.19
CA GLU A 56 3.93 -7.47 7.56
C GLU A 56 4.15 -8.48 6.40
N CYS A 57 4.57 -7.95 5.24
CA CYS A 57 4.77 -8.73 4.01
C CYS A 57 5.96 -9.69 4.09
#